data_AF-R7HIH2-F1
#
_entry.id   AF-R7HIH2-F1
#
_cell.length_a   1.000
_cell.length_b   1.000
_cell.length_c   1.000
_cell.angle_alpha   90.00
_cell.angle_beta   90.00
_cell.angle_gamma   90.00
#
_symmetry.space_group_name_H-M   'P 1'
#
loop_
_entity.id
_entity.type
_entity.pdbx_description
1 polymer ?
#
loop_
_entity_poly.entity_id
_entity_poly.type
_entity_poly.pdbx_seq_one_letter_code
_entity_poly.pdbx_strand_id
1 'polypeptide(L)'
;MRARFKSALGFIMMLLIIAIVLFAFYFVYKKMRSSDGDIKITGDLSINFHNGKKINIDKEFKTKITVINNGNEDIYYYIEFINPKNASGVTYTLTDNALINVSDELPKHNEIISSYILIKKGEIHDYELTFKNTLDNVASVELDCEQEALNNNTFAETILKNNEIKSESKTIVGKDIATENEGLIKTVDDYGIAYYFRGNVQNNNVSINNLNFKIVRINGDGSVRLALANDTGELKKYVDSNEKYSYKDSVIRAYLDSWITINLGDYTSFLATQKYCNDVLLNDNTFYAYTRVVEDYIPSFICLSDKVTSKVALLTVDEVLFAGASPNEDNTSYYLYNESIETDSFLMSSSKLVNGIYYPFALSKNGKVLSDVSGSFLRSVRPVITIIKTALVEGDGTSSNPYKLISN
;
A
#
# COMPACT_ATOMS: atom_id res chain seq x y z
N MET A 1 37.23 -75.66 4.79
CA MET A 1 37.17 -74.20 4.60
C MET A 1 35.78 -73.66 4.99
N ARG A 2 35.32 -74.00 6.20
CA ARG A 2 33.90 -73.95 6.61
C ARG A 2 33.83 -73.52 8.07
N ALA A 3 32.79 -72.76 8.45
CA ALA A 3 32.47 -72.23 9.78
C ALA A 3 33.12 -70.89 10.22
N ARG A 4 34.44 -70.69 10.14
CA ARG A 4 35.07 -69.48 10.72
C ARG A 4 34.71 -68.15 10.03
N PHE A 5 34.47 -68.15 8.72
CA PHE A 5 34.10 -66.94 7.98
C PHE A 5 32.59 -66.65 7.97
N LYS A 6 31.73 -67.62 8.32
CA LYS A 6 30.27 -67.42 8.34
C LYS A 6 29.83 -66.45 9.44
N SER A 7 30.47 -66.53 10.61
CA SER A 7 30.20 -65.62 11.73
C SER A 7 30.65 -64.19 11.42
N ALA A 8 31.86 -64.03 10.85
CA ALA A 8 32.36 -62.71 10.43
C ALA A 8 31.50 -62.08 9.33
N LEU A 9 31.07 -62.87 8.34
CA LEU A 9 30.21 -62.40 7.25
C LEU A 9 28.81 -62.02 7.76
N GLY A 10 28.26 -62.78 8.71
CA GLY A 10 26.99 -62.44 9.37
C GLY A 10 27.07 -61.14 10.18
N PHE A 11 28.19 -60.90 10.86
CA PHE A 11 28.43 -59.65 11.60
C PHE A 11 28.55 -58.44 10.65
N ILE A 12 29.26 -58.58 9.53
CA ILE A 12 29.36 -57.53 8.50
C ILE A 12 27.98 -57.23 7.90
N MET A 13 27.19 -58.27 7.61
CA MET A 13 25.83 -58.11 7.08
C MET A 13 24.90 -57.40 8.08
N MET A 14 25.02 -57.70 9.38
CA MET A 14 24.28 -57.01 10.44
C MET A 14 24.66 -55.53 10.53
N LEU A 15 25.95 -55.18 10.43
CA LEU A 15 26.40 -53.78 10.39
C LEU A 15 25.87 -53.03 9.17
N LEU A 16 25.82 -53.70 8.01
CA LEU A 16 25.31 -53.12 6.77
C LEU A 16 23.80 -52.84 6.86
N ILE A 17 23.04 -53.74 7.48
CA ILE A 17 21.61 -53.54 7.76
C ILE A 17 21.40 -52.37 8.72
N ILE A 18 22.21 -52.28 9.79
CA ILE A 18 22.14 -51.15 10.73
C ILE A 18 22.45 -49.83 10.01
N ALA A 19 23.46 -49.79 9.14
CA ALA A 19 23.80 -48.59 8.37
C ALA A 19 22.68 -48.17 7.42
N ILE A 20 22.03 -49.12 6.74
CA ILE A 20 20.87 -48.84 5.86
C ILE A 20 19.68 -48.32 6.68
N VAL A 21 19.42 -48.91 7.84
CA VAL A 21 18.36 -48.46 8.76
C VAL A 21 18.65 -47.05 9.26
N LEU A 22 19.88 -46.77 9.69
CA LEU A 22 20.31 -45.42 10.10
C LEU A 22 20.21 -44.41 8.94
N PHE A 23 20.54 -44.82 7.72
CA PHE A 23 20.41 -43.97 6.53
C PHE A 23 18.94 -43.68 6.18
N ALA A 24 18.06 -44.68 6.30
CA ALA A 24 16.62 -44.50 6.14
C ALA A 24 16.04 -43.60 7.24
N PHE A 25 16.45 -43.79 8.51
CA PHE A 25 16.09 -42.89 9.61
C PHE A 25 16.63 -41.48 9.39
N TYR A 26 17.84 -41.31 8.85
CA TYR A 26 18.39 -40.00 8.49
C TYR A 26 17.56 -39.32 7.39
N PHE A 27 17.12 -40.07 6.36
CA PHE A 27 16.25 -39.52 5.31
C PHE A 27 14.84 -39.20 5.82
N VAL A 28 14.28 -40.04 6.69
CA VAL A 28 12.99 -39.78 7.36
C VAL A 28 13.11 -38.57 8.29
N TYR A 29 14.19 -38.49 9.08
CA TYR A 29 14.52 -37.37 9.95
C TYR A 29 14.71 -36.07 9.14
N LYS A 30 15.46 -36.10 8.04
CA LYS A 30 15.65 -34.96 7.13
C LYS A 30 14.33 -34.52 6.48
N LYS A 31 13.45 -35.46 6.14
CA LYS A 31 12.11 -35.19 5.59
C LYS A 31 11.14 -34.65 6.65
N MET A 32 11.31 -35.02 7.92
CA MET A 32 10.55 -34.48 9.06
C MET A 32 11.11 -33.15 9.58
N ARG A 33 12.41 -32.89 9.42
CA ARG A 33 13.11 -31.69 9.89
C ARG A 33 12.98 -30.47 8.97
N SER A 34 12.27 -30.58 7.84
CA SER A 34 12.04 -29.44 6.93
C SER A 34 11.02 -28.42 7.46
N SER A 35 10.65 -28.47 8.75
CA SER A 35 9.75 -27.52 9.42
C SER A 35 10.34 -26.98 10.72
N ASP A 36 11.67 -26.87 10.83
CA ASP A 36 12.26 -26.17 11.96
C ASP A 36 11.89 -24.69 11.81
N GLY A 37 10.92 -24.23 12.61
CA GLY A 37 10.61 -22.81 12.73
C GLY A 37 11.87 -22.01 13.07
N ASP A 38 11.97 -20.80 12.55
CA ASP A 38 13.10 -19.91 12.82
C ASP A 38 12.69 -18.81 13.79
N ILE A 39 13.56 -18.47 14.73
CA ILE A 39 13.30 -17.40 15.69
C ILE A 39 14.31 -16.27 15.45
N LYS A 40 13.81 -15.07 15.18
CA LYS A 40 14.61 -13.84 15.12
C LYS A 40 14.31 -12.98 16.34
N ILE A 41 15.36 -12.46 16.97
CA ILE A 41 15.25 -11.44 18.01
C ILE A 41 15.77 -10.14 17.42
N THR A 42 15.00 -9.06 17.56
CA THR A 42 15.36 -7.72 17.08
C THR A 42 14.84 -6.69 18.08
N GLY A 43 15.78 -6.01 18.74
CA GLY A 43 15.50 -5.23 19.95
C GLY A 43 14.72 -6.04 20.98
N ASP A 44 13.53 -5.57 21.35
CA ASP A 44 12.64 -6.20 22.33
C ASP A 44 11.61 -7.17 21.69
N LEU A 45 11.65 -7.33 20.36
CA LEU A 45 10.77 -8.24 19.64
C LEU A 45 11.37 -9.64 19.51
N SER A 46 10.53 -10.65 19.76
CA SER A 46 10.78 -12.04 19.37
C SER A 46 9.83 -12.41 18.24
N ILE A 47 10.38 -12.84 17.10
CA ILE A 47 9.63 -13.21 15.90
C ILE A 47 9.83 -14.69 15.62
N ASN A 48 8.75 -15.43 15.53
CA ASN A 48 8.75 -16.84 15.18
C ASN A 48 8.18 -17.05 13.77
N PHE A 49 9.03 -17.51 12.86
CA PHE A 49 8.67 -17.95 11.52
C PHE A 49 8.42 -19.46 11.57
N HIS A 50 7.15 -19.88 11.67
CA HIS A 50 6.80 -21.27 12.01
C HIS A 50 7.30 -22.33 11.00
N ASN A 51 7.50 -21.95 9.74
CA ASN A 51 8.05 -22.83 8.69
C ASN A 51 9.43 -22.35 8.19
N GLY A 52 10.16 -21.60 9.01
CA GLY A 52 11.42 -20.97 8.66
C GLY A 52 11.25 -19.73 7.78
N LYS A 53 12.34 -18.97 7.61
CA LYS A 53 12.33 -17.74 6.82
C LYS A 53 12.28 -17.98 5.32
N LYS A 54 12.99 -19.00 4.82
CA LYS A 54 13.09 -19.29 3.38
C LYS A 54 11.94 -20.18 2.93
N ILE A 55 11.10 -19.62 2.07
CA ILE A 55 9.90 -20.26 1.55
C ILE A 55 10.12 -20.64 0.10
N ASN A 56 9.77 -21.88 -0.24
CA ASN A 56 9.69 -22.36 -1.62
C ASN A 56 8.22 -22.63 -1.97
N ILE A 57 7.76 -22.07 -3.09
CA ILE A 57 6.35 -22.00 -3.49
C ILE A 57 6.19 -22.71 -4.83
N ASP A 58 5.75 -23.96 -4.80
CA ASP A 58 5.42 -24.73 -6.00
C ASP A 58 4.01 -24.41 -6.50
N LYS A 59 2.98 -24.72 -5.70
CA LYS A 59 1.57 -24.41 -6.00
C LYS A 59 0.90 -23.58 -4.92
N GLU A 60 0.83 -24.11 -3.70
CA GLU A 60 0.32 -23.37 -2.54
C GLU A 60 1.25 -23.60 -1.36
N PHE A 61 1.53 -22.55 -0.61
CA PHE A 61 2.31 -22.64 0.62
C PHE A 61 1.64 -21.80 1.70
N LYS A 62 1.49 -22.35 2.91
CA LYS A 62 0.91 -21.65 4.05
C LYS A 62 1.91 -21.68 5.20
N THR A 63 2.05 -20.55 5.86
CA THR A 63 2.91 -20.40 7.04
C THR A 63 2.30 -19.42 8.02
N LYS A 64 2.90 -19.34 9.20
CA LYS A 64 2.56 -18.37 10.24
C LYS A 64 3.77 -17.56 10.65
N ILE A 65 3.52 -16.30 11.01
CA ILE A 65 4.49 -15.42 11.65
C ILE A 65 3.88 -14.99 12.98
N THR A 66 4.59 -15.22 14.08
CA THR A 66 4.19 -14.70 15.40
C THR A 66 5.20 -13.65 15.82
N VAL A 67 4.73 -12.47 16.19
CA VAL A 67 5.55 -11.37 16.71
C VAL A 67 5.15 -11.10 18.15
N ILE A 68 6.14 -11.07 19.05
CA ILE A 68 5.93 -10.89 20.50
C ILE A 68 6.74 -9.69 20.95
N ASN A 69 6.09 -8.72 21.59
CA ASN A 69 6.76 -7.61 22.26
C ASN A 69 7.12 -8.02 23.70
N ASN A 70 8.41 -8.26 23.95
CA ASN A 70 8.94 -8.62 25.27
C ASN A 70 9.43 -7.39 26.06
N GLY A 71 9.30 -6.20 25.48
CA GLY A 71 9.73 -4.94 26.06
C GLY A 71 8.69 -4.31 26.98
N ASN A 72 9.06 -3.16 27.55
CA ASN A 72 8.22 -2.39 28.46
C ASN A 72 7.50 -1.21 27.79
N GLU A 73 7.81 -0.95 26.53
CA GLU A 73 7.26 0.13 25.72
C GLU A 73 6.50 -0.43 24.52
N ASP A 74 5.66 0.41 23.94
CA ASP A 74 4.99 0.11 22.67
C ASP A 74 6.01 0.15 21.53
N ILE A 75 5.96 -0.86 20.66
CA ILE A 75 6.95 -1.05 19.60
C ILE A 75 6.25 -1.06 18.26
N TYR A 76 6.91 -0.50 17.26
CA TYR A 76 6.51 -0.63 15.86
C TYR A 76 7.44 -1.62 15.17
N TYR A 77 6.92 -2.36 14.20
CA TYR A 77 7.72 -3.22 13.35
C TYR A 77 7.15 -3.28 11.94
N TYR A 78 7.92 -3.92 11.06
CA TYR A 78 7.52 -4.21 9.70
C TYR A 78 7.77 -5.67 9.34
N ILE A 79 7.06 -6.15 8.32
CA ILE A 79 7.24 -7.44 7.68
C ILE A 79 7.74 -7.20 6.26
N GLU A 80 8.80 -7.86 5.86
CA GLU A 80 9.47 -7.71 4.57
C GLU A 80 9.63 -9.05 3.86
N PHE A 81 9.56 -9.00 2.53
CA PHE A 81 10.01 -10.07 1.65
C PHE A 81 11.37 -9.74 1.07
N ILE A 82 12.32 -10.65 1.22
CA ILE A 82 13.71 -10.49 0.81
C ILE A 82 14.06 -11.58 -0.21
N ASN A 83 14.92 -11.24 -1.17
CA ASN A 83 15.48 -12.14 -2.18
C ASN A 83 14.43 -12.96 -2.96
N PRO A 84 13.32 -12.36 -3.44
CA PRO A 84 12.34 -13.11 -4.22
C PRO A 84 12.95 -13.61 -5.53
N LYS A 85 12.61 -14.84 -5.90
CA LYS A 85 13.03 -15.50 -7.15
C LYS A 85 11.81 -16.12 -7.81
N ASN A 86 11.73 -15.99 -9.14
CA ASN A 86 10.63 -16.51 -9.95
C ASN A 86 9.25 -16.02 -9.47
N ALA A 87 9.15 -14.78 -8.98
CA ALA A 87 7.96 -14.26 -8.33
C ALA A 87 6.74 -14.05 -9.25
N SER A 88 6.93 -14.02 -10.57
CA SER A 88 5.84 -13.85 -11.54
C SER A 88 4.78 -14.94 -11.38
N GLY A 89 3.50 -14.55 -11.35
CA GLY A 89 2.38 -15.50 -11.23
C GLY A 89 2.17 -16.05 -9.81
N VAL A 90 2.90 -15.52 -8.82
CA VAL A 90 2.71 -15.83 -7.40
C VAL A 90 1.94 -14.71 -6.73
N THR A 91 0.90 -15.04 -5.99
CA THR A 91 0.19 -14.13 -5.08
C THR A 91 0.43 -14.54 -3.65
N TYR A 92 0.29 -13.59 -2.73
CA TYR A 92 0.29 -13.82 -1.30
C TYR A 92 -0.91 -13.14 -0.63
N THR A 93 -1.32 -13.69 0.51
CA THR A 93 -2.29 -13.09 1.41
C THR A 93 -1.75 -13.16 2.83
N LEU A 94 -1.58 -12.02 3.47
CA LEU A 94 -1.19 -11.85 4.87
C LEU A 94 -2.42 -11.40 5.66
N THR A 95 -2.89 -12.24 6.58
CA THR A 95 -4.07 -11.96 7.41
C THR A 95 -3.75 -12.03 8.89
N ASP A 96 -4.35 -11.14 9.67
CA ASP A 96 -4.49 -11.21 11.12
C ASP A 96 -5.97 -10.99 11.51
N ASN A 97 -6.38 -11.48 12.68
CA ASN A 97 -7.74 -11.45 13.19
C ASN A 97 -8.32 -10.02 13.42
N ALA A 98 -7.54 -8.94 13.25
CA ALA A 98 -8.07 -7.58 13.42
C ALA A 98 -7.37 -6.46 12.62
N LEU A 99 -6.09 -6.59 12.23
CA LEU A 99 -5.28 -5.43 11.82
C LEU A 99 -4.81 -5.43 10.36
N ILE A 100 -4.58 -6.60 9.77
CA ILE A 100 -3.92 -6.73 8.46
C ILE A 100 -4.70 -7.72 7.60
N ASN A 101 -5.12 -7.30 6.41
CA ASN A 101 -5.68 -8.18 5.39
C ASN A 101 -5.14 -7.77 4.02
N VAL A 102 -3.85 -8.03 3.84
CA VAL A 102 -3.12 -7.66 2.61
C VAL A 102 -3.17 -8.84 1.66
N SER A 103 -3.62 -8.62 0.43
CA SER A 103 -3.52 -9.59 -0.65
C SER A 103 -2.89 -8.94 -1.87
N ASP A 104 -1.86 -9.56 -2.42
CA ASP A 104 -1.11 -9.00 -3.55
C ASP A 104 -0.27 -10.01 -4.36
N GLU A 105 0.38 -9.56 -5.42
CA GLU A 105 1.43 -10.31 -6.13
C GLU A 105 2.75 -10.31 -5.34
N LEU A 106 3.50 -11.41 -5.45
CA LEU A 106 4.83 -11.49 -4.84
C LEU A 106 5.76 -10.48 -5.54
N PRO A 107 6.43 -9.60 -4.78
CA PRO A 107 7.30 -8.58 -5.33
C PRO A 107 8.52 -9.21 -6.02
N LYS A 108 9.04 -8.54 -7.04
CA LYS A 108 10.21 -9.00 -7.82
C LYS A 108 11.55 -8.57 -7.20
N HIS A 109 11.50 -7.73 -6.18
CA HIS A 109 12.64 -7.20 -5.43
C HIS A 109 12.31 -7.23 -3.94
N ASN A 110 13.28 -6.91 -3.09
CA ASN A 110 13.02 -6.78 -1.67
C ASN A 110 11.96 -5.70 -1.44
N GLU A 111 10.91 -6.01 -0.67
CA GLU A 111 9.80 -5.10 -0.44
C GLU A 111 9.20 -5.33 0.95
N ILE A 112 9.05 -4.24 1.69
CA ILE A 112 8.29 -4.21 2.93
C ILE A 112 6.82 -4.33 2.58
N ILE A 113 6.19 -5.41 3.01
CA ILE A 113 4.79 -5.74 2.67
C ILE A 113 3.80 -5.23 3.70
N SER A 114 4.26 -4.90 4.91
CA SER A 114 3.48 -4.23 5.94
C SER A 114 4.42 -3.55 6.93
N SER A 115 4.07 -2.36 7.43
CA SER A 115 4.89 -1.57 8.36
C SER A 115 4.08 -0.71 9.32
N TYR A 116 4.73 -0.12 10.32
CA TYR A 116 4.10 0.55 11.47
C TYR A 116 3.06 -0.30 12.16
N ILE A 117 3.33 -1.59 12.21
CA ILE A 117 2.49 -2.46 12.99
C ILE A 117 2.81 -2.19 14.45
N LEU A 118 1.95 -1.41 15.12
CA LEU A 118 2.03 -1.15 16.54
C LEU A 118 1.71 -2.43 17.30
N ILE A 119 2.64 -2.92 18.10
CA ILE A 119 2.44 -3.98 19.09
C ILE A 119 2.70 -3.42 20.47
N LYS A 120 1.66 -3.38 21.31
CA LYS A 120 1.83 -2.82 22.65
C LYS A 120 2.69 -3.72 23.50
N LYS A 121 3.22 -3.17 24.59
CA LYS A 121 4.01 -3.94 25.55
C LYS A 121 3.29 -5.23 25.98
N GLY A 122 3.98 -6.36 25.87
CA GLY A 122 3.45 -7.68 26.23
C GLY A 122 2.40 -8.26 25.29
N GLU A 123 2.06 -7.59 24.19
CA GLU A 123 1.14 -8.13 23.18
C GLU A 123 1.83 -9.13 22.26
N ILE A 124 1.00 -9.97 21.62
CA ILE A 124 1.38 -10.98 20.64
C ILE A 124 0.51 -10.76 19.41
N HIS A 125 1.14 -10.67 18.25
CA HIS A 125 0.47 -10.63 16.96
C HIS A 125 0.74 -11.93 16.19
N ASP A 126 -0.32 -12.53 15.66
CA ASP A 126 -0.26 -13.76 14.88
C ASP A 126 -0.75 -13.50 13.46
N TYR A 127 0.10 -13.84 12.49
CA TYR A 127 -0.20 -13.71 11.08
C TYR A 127 -0.30 -15.06 10.41
N GLU A 128 -1.31 -15.20 9.54
CA GLU A 128 -1.37 -16.27 8.56
C GLU A 128 -0.94 -15.73 7.20
N LEU A 129 0.02 -16.41 6.56
CA LEU A 129 0.55 -16.04 5.27
C LEU A 129 0.34 -17.21 4.29
N THR A 130 -0.44 -16.96 3.25
CA THR A 130 -0.73 -17.93 2.19
C THR A 130 -0.15 -17.44 0.88
N PHE A 131 0.61 -18.28 0.18
CA PHE A 131 1.10 -18.04 -1.17
C PHE A 131 0.43 -18.98 -2.16
N LYS A 132 0.14 -18.49 -3.36
CA LYS A 132 -0.39 -19.28 -4.48
C LYS A 132 0.41 -18.98 -5.74
N ASN A 133 0.95 -20.01 -6.36
CA ASN A 133 1.69 -19.93 -7.60
C ASN A 133 0.88 -20.59 -8.73
N THR A 134 0.60 -19.79 -9.76
CA THR A 134 -0.17 -20.20 -10.93
C THR A 134 0.69 -20.85 -12.01
N LEU A 135 2.02 -20.76 -11.90
CA LEU A 135 2.98 -21.31 -12.85
C LEU A 135 3.53 -22.67 -12.37
N ASP A 136 4.31 -23.33 -13.22
CA ASP A 136 4.90 -24.64 -12.94
C ASP A 136 6.34 -24.58 -12.40
N ASN A 137 6.95 -23.39 -12.39
CA ASN A 137 8.26 -23.18 -11.80
C ASN A 137 8.15 -22.88 -10.30
N VAL A 138 9.07 -23.43 -9.50
CA VAL A 138 9.13 -23.12 -8.08
C VAL A 138 9.64 -21.69 -7.86
N ALA A 139 8.86 -20.89 -7.14
CA ALA A 139 9.26 -19.58 -6.65
C ALA A 139 9.88 -19.69 -5.26
N SER A 140 10.69 -18.70 -4.87
CA SER A 140 11.21 -18.63 -3.51
C SER A 140 11.24 -17.21 -2.99
N VAL A 141 11.04 -17.03 -1.69
CA VAL A 141 11.15 -15.75 -0.99
C VAL A 141 11.65 -15.99 0.43
N GLU A 142 12.33 -15.01 1.02
CA GLU A 142 12.73 -15.03 2.42
C GLU A 142 11.85 -14.04 3.21
N LEU A 143 11.27 -14.50 4.31
CA LEU A 143 10.55 -13.65 5.25
C LEU A 143 11.53 -12.97 6.19
N ASP A 144 11.28 -11.69 6.43
CA ASP A 144 11.93 -10.99 7.52
C ASP A 144 10.98 -10.05 8.26
N CYS A 145 11.36 -9.73 9.48
CA CYS A 145 10.67 -8.77 10.32
C CYS A 145 11.70 -8.08 11.20
N GLU A 146 11.60 -6.76 11.31
CA GLU A 146 12.51 -5.95 12.15
C GLU A 146 11.73 -4.98 13.01
N GLN A 147 12.26 -4.73 14.22
CA GLN A 147 11.82 -3.61 15.02
C GLN A 147 12.05 -2.33 14.24
N GLU A 148 10.99 -1.54 14.10
CA GLU A 148 11.00 -0.26 13.44
C GLU A 148 11.21 0.83 14.49
N ALA A 149 12.38 1.47 14.45
CA ALA A 149 12.63 2.64 15.27
C ALA A 149 11.80 3.81 14.72
N LEU A 150 10.73 4.17 15.43
CA LEU A 150 10.12 5.48 15.23
C LEU A 150 11.04 6.54 15.79
N ASN A 151 11.72 7.27 14.91
CA ASN A 151 12.17 8.58 15.30
C ASN A 151 10.92 9.43 15.57
N ASN A 152 10.89 10.13 16.71
CA ASN A 152 9.80 11.02 17.11
C ASN A 152 9.48 12.14 16.09
N ASN A 153 10.20 12.22 14.98
CA ASN A 153 10.17 13.29 13.99
C ASN A 153 9.89 12.77 12.56
N THR A 154 9.38 11.53 12.38
CA THR A 154 8.90 11.11 11.05
C THR A 154 7.80 12.03 10.56
N PHE A 155 7.57 12.04 9.25
CA PHE A 155 6.60 12.94 8.65
C PHE A 155 5.18 12.68 9.21
N ALA A 156 4.74 11.42 9.23
CA ALA A 156 3.44 11.06 9.81
C ALA A 156 3.31 11.50 11.28
N GLU A 157 4.31 11.21 12.12
CA GLU A 157 4.30 11.60 13.54
C GLU A 157 4.25 13.12 13.72
N THR A 158 4.98 13.87 12.90
CA THR A 158 4.98 15.34 12.95
C THR A 158 3.59 15.88 12.59
N ILE A 159 2.94 15.32 11.58
CA ILE A 159 1.56 15.69 11.21
C ILE A 159 0.61 15.38 12.39
N LEU A 160 0.70 14.19 12.97
CA LEU A 160 -0.15 13.76 14.08
C LEU A 160 0.01 14.66 15.31
N LYS A 161 1.25 15.10 15.62
CA LYS A 161 1.54 16.01 16.75
C LYS A 161 1.03 17.43 16.52
N ASN A 162 1.06 17.89 15.28
CA ASN A 162 0.64 19.25 14.92
C ASN A 162 -0.88 19.39 14.72
N ASN A 163 -1.65 18.30 14.89
CA ASN A 163 -3.07 18.28 14.62
C ASN A 163 -3.87 17.63 15.77
N GLU A 164 -5.07 18.16 16.01
CA GLU A 164 -6.05 17.45 16.83
C GLU A 164 -6.66 16.30 16.01
N ILE A 165 -6.57 15.08 16.54
CA ILE A 165 -7.10 13.88 15.89
C ILE A 165 -8.55 13.66 16.32
N LYS A 166 -9.46 13.56 15.34
CA LYS A 166 -10.87 13.28 15.56
C LYS A 166 -11.23 11.87 15.15
N SER A 167 -12.15 11.23 15.86
CA SER A 167 -12.65 9.90 15.51
C SER A 167 -13.66 9.91 14.36
N GLU A 168 -14.35 11.02 14.17
CA GLU A 168 -15.43 11.18 13.19
C GLU A 168 -15.39 12.56 12.54
N SER A 169 -15.88 12.65 11.30
CA SER A 169 -16.09 13.92 10.59
C SER A 169 -17.34 14.64 11.12
N LYS A 170 -17.38 15.97 10.96
CA LYS A 170 -18.57 16.77 11.30
C LYS A 170 -19.66 16.61 10.24
N THR A 171 -19.26 16.53 8.97
CA THR A 171 -20.16 16.33 7.83
C THR A 171 -20.02 14.91 7.27
N ILE A 172 -21.06 14.39 6.62
CA ILE A 172 -21.07 13.03 6.09
C ILE A 172 -20.24 12.97 4.81
N VAL A 173 -19.16 12.19 4.82
CA VAL A 173 -18.29 12.00 3.64
C VAL A 173 -19.09 11.44 2.46
N GLY A 174 -18.86 11.98 1.26
CA GLY A 174 -19.54 11.54 0.04
C GLY A 174 -20.89 12.19 -0.20
N LYS A 175 -21.59 12.62 0.86
CA LYS A 175 -22.92 13.23 0.77
C LYS A 175 -22.87 14.75 0.93
N ASP A 176 -22.28 15.20 2.02
CA ASP A 176 -22.21 16.60 2.42
C ASP A 176 -20.89 17.24 2.01
N ILE A 177 -20.94 18.52 1.63
CA ILE A 177 -19.73 19.33 1.43
C ILE A 177 -19.14 19.76 2.78
N ALA A 178 -17.82 19.73 2.91
CA ALA A 178 -17.11 20.25 4.08
C ALA A 178 -16.59 21.66 3.81
N THR A 179 -17.25 22.68 4.35
CA THR A 179 -16.86 24.09 4.16
C THR A 179 -16.01 24.65 5.29
N GLU A 180 -16.11 24.07 6.48
CA GLU A 180 -15.32 24.46 7.66
C GLU A 180 -14.08 23.58 7.82
N ASN A 181 -13.14 24.00 8.66
CA ASN A 181 -11.99 23.17 9.03
C ASN A 181 -12.45 22.03 9.97
N GLU A 182 -12.60 20.83 9.43
CA GLU A 182 -12.93 19.64 10.21
C GLU A 182 -11.69 18.96 10.80
N GLY A 183 -10.50 19.27 10.28
CA GLY A 183 -9.21 18.82 10.84
C GLY A 183 -8.76 17.46 10.30
N LEU A 184 -8.02 16.73 11.14
CA LEU A 184 -7.44 15.42 10.83
C LEU A 184 -8.31 14.33 11.47
N ILE A 185 -8.84 13.42 10.64
CA ILE A 185 -9.83 12.42 11.07
C ILE A 185 -9.27 11.02 10.88
N LYS A 186 -9.45 10.17 11.90
CA LYS A 186 -9.03 8.78 11.91
C LYS A 186 -9.97 7.92 11.05
N THR A 187 -9.39 6.95 10.34
CA THR A 187 -10.11 5.97 9.52
C THR A 187 -9.27 4.70 9.36
N VAL A 188 -9.62 3.85 8.40
CA VAL A 188 -8.85 2.67 7.99
C VAL A 188 -8.67 2.63 6.47
N ASP A 189 -7.57 2.04 6.01
CA ASP A 189 -7.31 1.72 4.61
C ASP A 189 -6.81 0.27 4.45
N ASP A 190 -6.33 -0.10 3.25
CA ASP A 190 -5.79 -1.43 2.96
C ASP A 190 -4.59 -1.85 3.85
N TYR A 191 -3.94 -0.91 4.54
CA TYR A 191 -2.73 -1.12 5.31
C TYR A 191 -2.93 -0.98 6.83
N GLY A 192 -4.10 -0.51 7.28
CA GLY A 192 -4.43 -0.39 8.70
C GLY A 192 -5.03 0.98 9.07
N ILE A 193 -4.65 1.51 10.23
CA ILE A 193 -5.16 2.78 10.76
C ILE A 193 -4.61 3.94 9.93
N ALA A 194 -5.49 4.68 9.27
CA ALA A 194 -5.15 5.82 8.43
C ALA A 194 -5.74 7.12 9.00
N TYR A 195 -5.28 8.26 8.46
CA TYR A 195 -5.78 9.58 8.84
C TYR A 195 -5.92 10.47 7.60
N TYR A 196 -7.01 11.22 7.48
CA TYR A 196 -7.24 12.10 6.34
C TYR A 196 -7.62 13.51 6.79
N PHE A 197 -7.23 14.50 6.00
CA PHE A 197 -7.65 15.89 6.21
C PHE A 197 -9.02 16.13 5.60
N ARG A 198 -9.86 16.95 6.24
CA ARG A 198 -11.20 17.31 5.73
C ARG A 198 -11.54 18.78 5.92
N GLY A 199 -12.12 19.36 4.87
CA GLY A 199 -12.66 20.71 4.86
C GLY A 199 -11.59 21.78 4.68
N ASN A 200 -11.77 22.95 5.30
CA ASN A 200 -10.91 24.11 5.08
C ASN A 200 -9.61 24.09 5.92
N VAL A 201 -8.82 23.03 5.78
CA VAL A 201 -7.56 22.83 6.51
C VAL A 201 -6.45 23.74 5.96
N GLN A 202 -5.69 24.36 6.86
CA GLN A 202 -4.65 25.35 6.53
C GLN A 202 -3.21 24.90 6.81
N ASN A 203 -3.01 23.82 7.55
CA ASN A 203 -1.72 23.34 8.02
C ASN A 203 -1.28 22.02 7.34
N ASN A 204 -1.68 21.82 6.07
CA ASN A 204 -1.38 20.61 5.31
C ASN A 204 -0.55 20.88 4.04
N ASN A 205 0.29 21.92 4.06
CA ASN A 205 1.14 22.31 2.94
C ASN A 205 2.52 21.65 3.02
N VAL A 206 3.05 21.22 1.88
CA VAL A 206 4.38 20.60 1.75
C VAL A 206 5.11 21.22 0.56
N SER A 207 6.38 21.57 0.73
CA SER A 207 7.22 22.11 -0.32
C SER A 207 8.31 21.11 -0.70
N ILE A 208 8.30 20.66 -1.95
CA ILE A 208 9.30 19.73 -2.51
C ILE A 208 9.75 20.27 -3.86
N ASN A 209 11.04 20.53 -4.05
CA ASN A 209 11.59 21.10 -5.30
C ASN A 209 10.84 22.35 -5.82
N ASN A 210 10.52 23.30 -4.93
CA ASN A 210 9.70 24.50 -5.24
C ASN A 210 8.27 24.23 -5.74
N LEU A 211 7.82 22.97 -5.71
CA LEU A 211 6.43 22.61 -5.95
C LEU A 211 5.70 22.55 -4.61
N ASN A 212 4.47 23.07 -4.60
CA ASN A 212 3.60 23.00 -3.44
C ASN A 212 2.64 21.82 -3.56
N PHE A 213 2.56 21.03 -2.49
CA PHE A 213 1.66 19.89 -2.36
C PHE A 213 0.74 20.06 -1.15
N LYS A 214 -0.42 19.44 -1.24
CA LYS A 214 -1.36 19.26 -0.13
C LYS A 214 -1.28 17.84 0.39
N ILE A 215 -1.19 17.68 1.70
CA ILE A 215 -1.34 16.38 2.34
C ILE A 215 -2.79 15.94 2.20
N VAL A 216 -2.98 14.77 1.63
CA VAL A 216 -4.29 14.13 1.48
C VAL A 216 -4.57 13.26 2.69
N ARG A 217 -3.64 12.34 2.98
CA ARG A 217 -3.77 11.37 4.07
C ARG A 217 -2.42 10.84 4.53
N ILE A 218 -2.41 10.32 5.76
CA ILE A 218 -1.44 9.37 6.26
C ILE A 218 -2.05 7.98 6.00
N ASN A 219 -1.33 7.13 5.28
CA ASN A 219 -1.75 5.77 4.98
C ASN A 219 -1.54 4.87 6.21
N GLY A 220 -2.19 3.70 6.24
CA GLY A 220 -2.06 2.73 7.33
C GLY A 220 -0.63 2.24 7.55
N ASP A 221 0.21 2.29 6.52
CA ASP A 221 1.63 1.95 6.55
C ASP A 221 2.55 3.11 6.97
N GLY A 222 1.99 4.22 7.49
CA GLY A 222 2.73 5.41 7.95
C GLY A 222 3.32 6.28 6.84
N SER A 223 3.16 5.93 5.57
CA SER A 223 3.55 6.79 4.45
C SER A 223 2.55 7.94 4.26
N VAL A 224 3.01 9.07 3.70
CA VAL A 224 2.18 10.29 3.58
C VAL A 224 1.86 10.57 2.12
N ARG A 225 0.57 10.58 1.78
CA ARG A 225 0.10 10.82 0.41
C ARG A 225 -0.12 12.31 0.17
N LEU A 226 0.48 12.82 -0.91
CA LEU A 226 0.50 14.23 -1.28
C LEU A 226 -0.07 14.43 -2.68
N ALA A 227 -0.92 15.44 -2.85
CA ALA A 227 -1.41 15.87 -4.15
C ALA A 227 -0.80 17.22 -4.54
N LEU A 228 -0.40 17.40 -5.80
CA LEU A 228 0.06 18.69 -6.29
C LEU A 228 -1.04 19.74 -6.05
N ALA A 229 -0.66 20.87 -5.43
CA ALA A 229 -1.62 21.91 -5.06
C ALA A 229 -2.17 22.61 -6.30
N ASN A 230 -1.30 22.89 -7.28
CA ASN A 230 -1.67 23.34 -8.63
C ASN A 230 -1.85 22.13 -9.56
N ASP A 231 -2.11 22.40 -10.84
CA ASP A 231 -1.93 21.40 -11.89
C ASP A 231 -0.51 21.43 -12.48
N THR A 232 -0.24 20.56 -13.44
CA THR A 232 1.04 20.53 -14.15
C THR A 232 1.21 21.66 -15.18
N GLY A 233 0.21 22.53 -15.37
CA GLY A 233 0.17 23.52 -16.45
C GLY A 233 -0.05 22.94 -17.85
N GLU A 234 -0.18 21.61 -17.98
CA GLU A 234 -0.45 20.95 -19.26
C GLU A 234 -1.78 20.21 -19.22
N LEU A 235 -2.60 20.42 -20.25
CA LEU A 235 -3.82 19.64 -20.43
C LEU A 235 -3.51 18.31 -21.11
N LYS A 236 -4.03 17.22 -20.57
CA LYS A 236 -3.86 15.87 -21.12
C LYS A 236 -5.20 15.18 -21.31
N LYS A 237 -5.22 14.20 -22.21
CA LYS A 237 -6.28 13.20 -22.27
C LYS A 237 -6.02 12.13 -21.23
N TYR A 238 -7.08 11.49 -20.75
CA TYR A 238 -6.96 10.29 -19.95
C TYR A 238 -6.62 9.08 -20.85
N VAL A 239 -7.33 8.95 -21.97
CA VAL A 239 -7.15 7.89 -22.96
C VAL A 239 -7.05 8.47 -24.37
N ASP A 240 -6.24 7.83 -25.21
CA ASP A 240 -6.10 8.18 -26.64
C ASP A 240 -7.09 7.43 -27.54
N SER A 241 -7.62 6.29 -27.08
CA SER A 241 -8.68 5.54 -27.75
C SER A 241 -9.68 4.99 -26.72
N ASN A 242 -10.89 4.70 -27.18
CA ASN A 242 -11.95 4.11 -26.36
C ASN A 242 -11.84 2.58 -26.19
N GLU A 243 -10.77 1.97 -26.72
CA GLU A 243 -10.55 0.52 -26.64
C GLU A 243 -10.03 0.07 -25.27
N LYS A 244 -9.48 1.00 -24.50
CA LYS A 244 -8.97 0.77 -23.14
C LYS A 244 -9.54 1.82 -22.19
N TYR A 245 -9.90 1.42 -20.98
CA TYR A 245 -10.68 2.26 -20.06
C TYR A 245 -10.29 2.08 -18.58
N SER A 246 -8.98 2.15 -18.29
CA SER A 246 -8.46 2.04 -16.93
C SER A 246 -7.30 3.01 -16.72
N TYR A 247 -6.95 3.31 -15.46
CA TYR A 247 -5.72 4.06 -15.18
C TYR A 247 -4.47 3.29 -15.65
N LYS A 248 -4.45 1.97 -15.43
CA LYS A 248 -3.32 1.09 -15.79
C LYS A 248 -2.90 1.22 -17.26
N ASP A 249 -3.88 1.36 -18.15
CA ASP A 249 -3.71 1.46 -19.61
C ASP A 249 -3.79 2.90 -20.16
N SER A 250 -3.94 3.88 -19.28
CA SER A 250 -4.14 5.28 -19.65
C SER A 250 -2.86 5.92 -20.19
N VAL A 251 -3.03 6.93 -21.04
CA VAL A 251 -1.90 7.74 -21.51
C VAL A 251 -1.46 8.75 -20.46
N ILE A 252 -2.34 9.10 -19.52
CA ILE A 252 -2.02 9.97 -18.39
C ILE A 252 -1.00 9.31 -17.45
N ARG A 253 -1.01 7.98 -17.29
CA ARG A 253 -0.01 7.26 -16.50
C ARG A 253 1.42 7.45 -17.03
N ALA A 254 1.62 7.28 -18.34
CA ALA A 254 2.92 7.48 -18.97
C ALA A 254 3.41 8.94 -18.86
N TYR A 255 2.46 9.90 -18.92
CA TYR A 255 2.77 11.30 -18.66
C TYR A 255 3.24 11.54 -17.22
N LEU A 256 2.55 10.97 -16.23
CA LEU A 256 2.92 11.09 -14.82
C LEU A 256 4.30 10.48 -14.53
N ASP A 257 4.62 9.32 -15.11
CA ASP A 257 5.93 8.67 -14.99
C ASP A 257 7.08 9.56 -15.53
N SER A 258 6.80 10.31 -16.61
CA SER A 258 7.74 11.29 -17.14
C SER A 258 7.83 12.52 -16.23
N TRP A 259 6.68 13.02 -15.75
CA TRP A 259 6.60 14.19 -14.89
C TRP A 259 7.38 14.02 -13.58
N ILE A 260 7.23 12.87 -12.90
CA ILE A 260 7.95 12.58 -11.65
C ILE A 260 9.46 12.51 -11.88
N THR A 261 9.91 11.94 -13.01
CA THR A 261 11.33 11.85 -13.36
C THR A 261 11.94 13.23 -13.57
N ILE A 262 11.22 14.12 -14.26
CA ILE A 262 11.67 15.47 -14.56
C ILE A 262 11.65 16.37 -13.32
N ASN A 263 10.57 16.32 -12.55
CA ASN A 263 10.32 17.30 -11.49
C ASN A 263 10.79 16.83 -10.10
N LEU A 264 10.94 15.53 -9.88
CA LEU A 264 11.26 14.95 -8.57
C LEU A 264 12.37 13.89 -8.65
N GLY A 265 13.16 13.86 -9.74
CA GLY A 265 14.25 12.89 -9.93
C GLY A 265 15.25 12.85 -8.77
N ASP A 266 15.63 14.01 -8.25
CA ASP A 266 16.55 14.16 -7.11
C ASP A 266 15.93 13.77 -5.76
N TYR A 267 14.60 13.60 -5.71
CA TYR A 267 13.85 13.26 -4.50
C TYR A 267 13.36 11.81 -4.50
N THR A 268 13.77 11.00 -5.48
CA THR A 268 13.28 9.62 -5.66
C THR A 268 13.52 8.71 -4.45
N SER A 269 14.51 8.99 -3.61
CA SER A 269 14.75 8.28 -2.34
C SER A 269 13.64 8.50 -1.33
N PHE A 270 12.92 9.62 -1.38
CA PHE A 270 11.79 9.94 -0.52
C PHE A 270 10.46 9.42 -1.07
N LEU A 271 10.42 8.90 -2.31
CA LEU A 271 9.17 8.52 -2.97
C LEU A 271 8.90 7.03 -2.78
N ALA A 272 7.79 6.73 -2.13
CA ALA A 272 7.28 5.38 -2.02
C ALA A 272 6.67 4.94 -3.35
N THR A 273 7.00 3.71 -3.76
CA THR A 273 6.19 3.00 -4.74
C THR A 273 4.95 2.49 -4.01
N GLN A 274 3.75 2.90 -4.44
CA GLN A 274 2.50 2.50 -3.81
C GLN A 274 1.57 1.78 -4.78
N LYS A 275 0.64 1.03 -4.18
CA LYS A 275 -0.48 0.43 -4.89
C LYS A 275 -1.64 1.40 -4.90
N TYR A 276 -2.13 1.69 -6.09
CA TYR A 276 -3.31 2.51 -6.30
C TYR A 276 -4.47 1.65 -6.79
N CYS A 277 -5.69 2.02 -6.42
CA CYS A 277 -6.87 1.27 -6.82
C CYS A 277 -7.23 1.57 -8.27
N ASN A 278 -7.19 0.55 -9.12
CA ASN A 278 -7.57 0.60 -10.52
C ASN A 278 -8.96 -0.05 -10.66
N ASP A 279 -9.98 0.79 -10.81
CA ASP A 279 -11.37 0.36 -10.82
C ASP A 279 -11.70 -0.64 -11.93
N VAL A 280 -12.52 -1.62 -11.58
CA VAL A 280 -13.06 -2.64 -12.49
C VAL A 280 -14.54 -2.39 -12.78
N LEU A 281 -15.00 -2.88 -13.92
CA LEU A 281 -16.41 -2.85 -14.29
C LEU A 281 -17.21 -3.73 -13.34
N LEU A 282 -18.32 -3.19 -12.83
CA LEU A 282 -19.35 -3.93 -12.11
C LEU A 282 -20.31 -4.61 -13.10
N ASN A 283 -20.57 -3.94 -14.23
CA ASN A 283 -21.36 -4.42 -15.37
C ASN A 283 -20.83 -3.77 -16.65
N ASP A 284 -21.43 -4.09 -17.81
CA ASP A 284 -20.96 -3.64 -19.13
C ASP A 284 -20.71 -2.12 -19.24
N ASN A 285 -21.42 -1.30 -18.45
CA ASN A 285 -21.41 0.15 -18.60
C ASN A 285 -20.97 0.91 -17.34
N THR A 286 -20.81 0.27 -16.19
CA THR A 286 -20.64 0.97 -14.90
C THR A 286 -19.49 0.36 -14.10
N PHE A 287 -18.63 1.21 -13.55
CA PHE A 287 -17.55 0.78 -12.67
C PHE A 287 -18.03 0.67 -11.23
N TYR A 288 -17.38 -0.20 -10.45
CA TYR A 288 -17.72 -0.40 -9.04
C TYR A 288 -17.67 0.91 -8.24
N ALA A 289 -16.67 1.76 -8.51
CA ALA A 289 -16.56 3.07 -7.88
C ALA A 289 -17.78 3.96 -8.12
N TYR A 290 -18.40 3.94 -9.31
CA TYR A 290 -19.56 4.78 -9.62
C TYR A 290 -20.76 4.48 -8.71
N THR A 291 -21.19 3.22 -8.67
CA THR A 291 -22.30 2.83 -7.80
C THR A 291 -21.99 3.17 -6.35
N ARG A 292 -20.78 2.82 -5.89
CA ARG A 292 -20.37 3.06 -4.52
C ARG A 292 -20.38 4.54 -4.11
N VAL A 293 -19.89 5.45 -4.95
CA VAL A 293 -19.71 6.86 -4.56
C VAL A 293 -20.83 7.80 -5.03
N VAL A 294 -21.53 7.46 -6.12
CA VAL A 294 -22.59 8.30 -6.70
C VAL A 294 -23.98 7.80 -6.31
N GLU A 295 -24.19 6.49 -6.25
CA GLU A 295 -25.51 5.91 -5.95
C GLU A 295 -25.65 5.64 -4.44
N ASP A 296 -24.65 5.02 -3.83
CA ASP A 296 -24.70 4.55 -2.44
C ASP A 296 -24.10 5.54 -1.43
N TYR A 297 -23.25 6.47 -1.88
CA TYR A 297 -22.52 7.43 -1.03
C TYR A 297 -21.62 6.78 0.04
N ILE A 298 -20.90 5.72 -0.32
CA ILE A 298 -20.02 4.94 0.56
C ILE A 298 -18.54 5.06 0.09
N PRO A 299 -17.91 6.23 0.21
CA PRO A 299 -16.48 6.38 -0.07
C PRO A 299 -15.64 5.51 0.88
N SER A 300 -14.50 5.02 0.41
CA SER A 300 -13.66 4.07 1.13
C SER A 300 -12.21 4.17 0.67
N PHE A 301 -11.27 4.05 1.61
CA PHE A 301 -9.85 3.89 1.30
C PHE A 301 -9.42 2.43 1.13
N ILE A 302 -10.34 1.47 1.30
CA ILE A 302 -10.10 0.06 1.03
C ILE A 302 -10.32 -0.18 -0.47
N CYS A 303 -9.29 -0.66 -1.16
CA CYS A 303 -9.39 -0.97 -2.57
C CYS A 303 -10.11 -2.30 -2.79
N LEU A 304 -11.27 -2.24 -3.45
CA LEU A 304 -12.09 -3.40 -3.79
C LEU A 304 -11.94 -3.81 -5.27
N SER A 305 -10.90 -3.33 -5.94
CA SER A 305 -10.63 -3.56 -7.36
C SER A 305 -9.17 -3.97 -7.58
N ASP A 306 -8.75 -4.09 -8.84
CA ASP A 306 -7.37 -4.38 -9.17
C ASP A 306 -6.43 -3.29 -8.63
N LYS A 307 -5.21 -3.67 -8.29
CA LYS A 307 -4.18 -2.73 -7.83
C LYS A 307 -3.17 -2.49 -8.93
N VAL A 308 -2.70 -1.25 -9.03
CA VAL A 308 -1.61 -0.86 -9.92
C VAL A 308 -0.49 -0.20 -9.13
N THR A 309 0.69 -0.77 -9.26
CA THR A 309 1.90 -0.29 -8.59
C THR A 309 2.49 0.88 -9.37
N SER A 310 2.68 2.01 -8.69
CA SER A 310 3.28 3.22 -9.27
C SER A 310 3.93 4.10 -8.20
N LYS A 311 4.89 4.95 -8.59
CA LYS A 311 5.40 6.03 -7.70
C LYS A 311 4.54 7.29 -7.75
N VAL A 312 3.73 7.42 -8.79
CA VAL A 312 2.88 8.58 -9.04
C VAL A 312 1.53 8.16 -9.64
N ALA A 313 0.47 8.83 -9.23
CA ALA A 313 -0.87 8.65 -9.76
C ALA A 313 -1.64 9.97 -9.80
N LEU A 314 -2.97 9.88 -9.82
CA LEU A 314 -3.89 11.01 -9.61
C LEU A 314 -4.65 10.79 -8.29
N LEU A 315 -5.33 11.83 -7.85
CA LEU A 315 -6.30 11.75 -6.75
C LEU A 315 -7.38 10.72 -7.09
N THR A 316 -7.73 9.85 -6.14
CA THR A 316 -8.92 9.01 -6.30
C THR A 316 -10.19 9.80 -6.02
N VAL A 317 -11.35 9.31 -6.49
CA VAL A 317 -12.64 9.93 -6.16
C VAL A 317 -12.87 9.94 -4.64
N ASP A 318 -12.47 8.87 -3.95
CA ASP A 318 -12.56 8.76 -2.50
C ASP A 318 -11.77 9.85 -1.79
N GLU A 319 -10.50 10.03 -2.15
CA GLU A 319 -9.64 11.05 -1.56
C GLU A 319 -10.25 12.45 -1.65
N VAL A 320 -10.88 12.76 -2.78
CA VAL A 320 -11.52 14.05 -3.01
C VAL A 320 -12.81 14.19 -2.19
N LEU A 321 -13.60 13.12 -2.04
CA LEU A 321 -14.79 13.11 -1.18
C LEU A 321 -14.43 13.20 0.31
N PHE A 322 -13.41 12.47 0.76
CA PHE A 322 -12.86 12.54 2.11
C PHE A 322 -12.34 13.95 2.42
N ALA A 323 -11.67 14.59 1.46
CA ALA A 323 -11.18 15.96 1.60
C ALA A 323 -12.29 17.01 1.76
N GLY A 324 -13.51 16.74 1.28
CA GLY A 324 -14.66 17.64 1.48
C GLY A 324 -15.52 17.91 0.25
N ALA A 325 -15.21 17.33 -0.91
CA ALA A 325 -16.05 17.47 -2.10
C ALA A 325 -17.32 16.62 -2.01
N SER A 326 -18.25 16.86 -2.95
CA SER A 326 -19.49 16.10 -3.13
C SER A 326 -19.73 15.83 -4.62
N PRO A 327 -20.43 14.74 -4.99
CA PRO A 327 -20.92 14.54 -6.36
C PRO A 327 -22.18 15.37 -6.66
N ASN A 328 -22.79 16.00 -5.65
CA ASN A 328 -24.06 16.71 -5.78
C ASN A 328 -23.90 18.23 -5.86
N GLU A 329 -22.95 18.79 -5.14
CA GLU A 329 -22.81 20.24 -4.93
C GLU A 329 -21.39 20.73 -5.16
N ASP A 330 -21.27 21.98 -5.60
CA ASP A 330 -19.99 22.69 -5.70
C ASP A 330 -19.46 23.02 -4.29
N ASN A 331 -18.14 22.92 -4.10
CA ASN A 331 -17.50 23.29 -2.85
C ASN A 331 -16.15 23.96 -3.13
N THR A 332 -16.06 25.27 -2.97
CA THR A 332 -14.81 26.02 -3.14
C THR A 332 -14.10 26.32 -1.82
N SER A 333 -14.56 25.73 -0.71
CA SER A 333 -14.08 26.07 0.64
C SER A 333 -13.10 25.04 1.23
N TYR A 334 -12.92 23.88 0.61
CA TYR A 334 -12.05 22.81 1.13
C TYR A 334 -10.63 22.86 0.54
N TYR A 335 -9.66 22.29 1.25
CA TYR A 335 -8.23 22.53 0.99
C TYR A 335 -7.68 22.03 -0.36
N LEU A 336 -8.36 21.11 -1.05
CA LEU A 336 -7.95 20.66 -2.40
C LEU A 336 -8.49 21.56 -3.51
N TYR A 337 -9.49 22.40 -3.23
CA TYR A 337 -9.91 23.44 -4.17
C TYR A 337 -8.78 24.46 -4.36
N ASN A 338 -8.60 24.89 -5.60
CA ASN A 338 -7.62 25.90 -5.96
C ASN A 338 -8.16 26.72 -7.13
N GLU A 339 -8.41 28.01 -6.88
CA GLU A 339 -8.96 28.94 -7.88
C GLU A 339 -8.06 29.15 -9.10
N SER A 340 -6.76 28.85 -8.99
CA SER A 340 -5.81 28.96 -10.11
C SER A 340 -6.01 27.86 -11.16
N ILE A 341 -6.76 26.81 -10.85
CA ILE A 341 -7.03 25.70 -11.77
C ILE A 341 -8.33 26.00 -12.53
N GLU A 342 -8.20 26.50 -13.76
CA GLU A 342 -9.34 27.00 -14.55
C GLU A 342 -10.10 25.90 -15.33
N THR A 343 -9.61 24.66 -15.30
CA THR A 343 -10.17 23.50 -16.01
C THR A 343 -10.37 22.32 -15.09
N ASP A 344 -11.38 21.47 -15.35
CA ASP A 344 -11.56 20.26 -14.55
C ASP A 344 -10.29 19.41 -14.56
N SER A 345 -9.99 18.74 -13.45
CA SER A 345 -8.85 17.84 -13.33
C SER A 345 -9.31 16.39 -13.41
N PHE A 346 -8.60 15.55 -14.15
CA PHE A 346 -8.89 14.12 -14.09
C PHE A 346 -8.57 13.53 -12.70
N LEU A 347 -9.43 12.62 -12.25
CA LEU A 347 -9.19 11.74 -11.12
C LEU A 347 -8.79 10.35 -11.62
N MET A 348 -8.14 9.57 -10.77
CA MET A 348 -7.71 8.21 -11.11
C MET A 348 -8.88 7.25 -11.29
N SER A 349 -9.97 7.49 -10.55
CA SER A 349 -11.09 6.55 -10.47
C SER A 349 -11.95 6.55 -11.73
N SER A 350 -12.48 5.38 -12.08
CA SER A 350 -13.35 5.19 -13.24
C SER A 350 -14.82 5.36 -12.87
N SER A 351 -15.61 6.01 -13.72
CA SER A 351 -17.05 6.20 -13.50
C SER A 351 -17.88 5.25 -14.36
N LYS A 352 -17.91 5.44 -15.68
CA LYS A 352 -18.82 4.69 -16.56
C LYS A 352 -18.36 4.63 -18.01
N LEU A 353 -19.02 3.77 -18.78
CA LEU A 353 -18.96 3.68 -20.23
C LEU A 353 -20.34 4.04 -20.81
N VAL A 354 -20.37 4.96 -21.77
CA VAL A 354 -21.61 5.32 -22.50
C VAL A 354 -21.35 5.20 -23.99
N ASN A 355 -22.04 4.27 -24.65
CA ASN A 355 -21.85 3.98 -26.08
C ASN A 355 -20.37 3.73 -26.44
N GLY A 356 -19.66 2.99 -25.58
CA GLY A 356 -18.24 2.70 -25.73
C GLY A 356 -17.31 3.86 -25.40
N ILE A 357 -17.80 5.05 -25.00
CA ILE A 357 -16.97 6.17 -24.57
C ILE A 357 -16.67 6.04 -23.08
N TYR A 358 -15.39 6.20 -22.71
CA TYR A 358 -14.93 6.12 -21.33
C TYR A 358 -15.01 7.46 -20.60
N TYR A 359 -15.61 7.43 -19.41
CA TYR A 359 -15.76 8.55 -18.50
C TYR A 359 -15.04 8.22 -17.18
N PRO A 360 -13.80 8.70 -16.97
CA PRO A 360 -13.21 8.74 -15.63
C PRO A 360 -13.97 9.75 -14.75
N PHE A 361 -13.79 9.65 -13.43
CA PHE A 361 -14.16 10.76 -12.56
C PHE A 361 -13.25 11.97 -12.83
N ALA A 362 -13.79 13.16 -12.59
CA ALA A 362 -13.04 14.41 -12.63
C ALA A 362 -13.41 15.28 -11.42
N LEU A 363 -12.50 16.17 -11.06
CA LEU A 363 -12.76 17.24 -10.11
C LEU A 363 -13.01 18.52 -10.89
N SER A 364 -14.21 19.09 -10.75
CA SER A 364 -14.57 20.34 -11.42
C SER A 364 -13.71 21.49 -10.92
N LYS A 365 -13.56 22.51 -11.76
CA LYS A 365 -12.94 23.79 -11.35
C LYS A 365 -13.68 24.52 -10.21
N ASN A 366 -14.89 24.07 -9.85
CA ASN A 366 -15.67 24.58 -8.71
C ASN A 366 -15.64 23.63 -7.49
N GLY A 367 -14.78 22.60 -7.51
CA GLY A 367 -14.59 21.70 -6.37
C GLY A 367 -15.63 20.59 -6.22
N LYS A 368 -16.37 20.28 -7.29
CA LYS A 368 -17.37 19.20 -7.33
C LYS A 368 -16.82 17.94 -8.01
N VAL A 369 -17.22 16.76 -7.55
CA VAL A 369 -16.93 15.50 -8.25
C VAL A 369 -17.85 15.35 -9.48
N LEU A 370 -17.26 15.11 -10.64
CA LEU A 370 -17.93 14.91 -11.92
C LEU A 370 -17.77 13.46 -12.39
N SER A 371 -18.81 12.92 -13.02
CA SER A 371 -18.86 11.52 -13.51
C SER A 371 -19.15 11.42 -15.00
N ASP A 372 -19.17 12.56 -15.70
CA ASP A 372 -19.63 12.78 -17.07
C ASP A 372 -18.58 13.48 -17.96
N VAL A 373 -17.33 13.55 -17.50
CA VAL A 373 -16.21 14.08 -18.30
C VAL A 373 -15.58 12.95 -19.12
N SER A 374 -15.63 13.08 -20.45
CA SER A 374 -15.01 12.10 -21.36
C SER A 374 -13.49 12.06 -21.16
N GLY A 375 -12.93 10.86 -21.04
CA GLY A 375 -11.49 10.62 -20.93
C GLY A 375 -10.70 11.01 -22.18
N SER A 376 -11.38 11.22 -23.32
CA SER A 376 -10.76 11.71 -24.56
C SER A 376 -10.56 13.23 -24.61
N PHE A 377 -11.13 13.97 -23.66
CA PHE A 377 -10.99 15.42 -23.59
C PHE A 377 -9.71 15.83 -22.86
N LEU A 378 -9.21 17.02 -23.24
CA LEU A 378 -8.08 17.65 -22.56
C LEU A 378 -8.56 18.24 -21.23
N ARG A 379 -7.89 17.85 -20.14
CA ARG A 379 -8.14 18.31 -18.77
C ARG A 379 -6.84 18.49 -18.00
N SER A 380 -6.90 19.23 -16.91
CA SER A 380 -5.74 19.45 -16.04
C SER A 380 -5.35 18.15 -15.34
N VAL A 381 -4.07 18.08 -14.96
CA VAL A 381 -3.47 16.90 -14.32
C VAL A 381 -2.88 17.32 -12.99
N ARG A 382 -3.23 16.59 -11.92
CA ARG A 382 -2.73 16.83 -10.57
C ARG A 382 -2.03 15.58 -10.05
N PRO A 383 -0.69 15.51 -10.16
CA PRO A 383 0.08 14.37 -9.70
C PRO A 383 -0.11 14.12 -8.20
N VAL A 384 -0.27 12.85 -7.85
CA VAL A 384 -0.26 12.34 -6.48
C VAL A 384 0.96 11.48 -6.28
N ILE A 385 1.73 11.80 -5.25
CA ILE A 385 2.92 11.05 -4.84
C ILE A 385 2.73 10.57 -3.40
N THR A 386 3.50 9.57 -3.00
CA THR A 386 3.55 9.13 -1.61
C THR A 386 4.97 9.26 -1.08
N ILE A 387 5.12 9.92 0.05
CA ILE A 387 6.39 10.06 0.74
C ILE A 387 6.60 8.85 1.63
N ILE A 388 7.82 8.28 1.56
CA ILE A 388 8.20 7.16 2.39
C ILE A 388 8.02 7.50 3.86
N LYS A 389 7.73 6.45 4.60
CA LYS A 389 7.39 6.51 5.99
C LYS A 389 8.51 7.01 6.91
N THR A 390 9.76 6.70 6.56
CA THR A 390 10.96 7.07 7.31
C THR A 390 11.45 8.48 6.97
N ALA A 391 10.74 9.21 6.11
CA ALA A 391 11.07 10.58 5.81
C ALA A 391 10.91 11.45 7.05
N LEU A 392 11.90 12.29 7.29
CA LEU A 392 11.85 13.34 8.29
C LEU A 392 11.45 14.66 7.64
N VAL A 393 10.81 15.52 8.42
CA VAL A 393 10.44 16.86 7.97
C VAL A 393 10.73 17.91 9.03
N GLU A 394 10.87 19.14 8.57
CA GLU A 394 10.72 20.35 9.37
C GLU A 394 9.46 21.12 8.94
N GLY A 395 9.02 22.09 9.76
CA GLY A 395 7.84 22.91 9.50
C GLY A 395 6.61 22.47 10.28
N ASP A 396 5.53 23.25 10.16
CA ASP A 396 4.23 22.99 10.80
C ASP A 396 3.09 22.80 9.79
N GLY A 397 3.40 22.91 8.50
CA GLY A 397 2.46 22.71 7.40
C GLY A 397 1.60 23.93 7.08
N THR A 398 1.73 25.04 7.82
CA THR A 398 1.07 26.30 7.47
C THR A 398 1.63 26.87 6.17
N SER A 399 0.87 27.74 5.49
CA SER A 399 1.35 28.38 4.25
C SER A 399 2.63 29.20 4.43
N SER A 400 2.87 29.75 5.63
CA SER A 400 4.11 30.46 5.97
C SER A 400 5.28 29.54 6.33
N ASN A 401 4.99 28.32 6.76
CA ASN A 401 5.98 27.35 7.24
C ASN A 401 5.61 25.92 6.79
N PRO A 402 5.57 25.67 5.46
CA PRO A 402 5.17 24.39 4.92
C PRO A 402 6.15 23.29 5.32
N TYR A 403 5.68 22.05 5.37
CA TYR A 403 6.56 20.91 5.63
C TYR A 403 7.62 20.80 4.53
N LYS A 404 8.87 20.56 4.92
CA LYS A 404 10.00 20.34 4.02
C LYS A 404 10.72 19.06 4.39
N LEU A 405 11.05 18.26 3.39
CA LEU A 405 11.84 17.04 3.56
C LEU A 405 13.27 17.40 3.99
N ILE A 406 13.79 16.70 5.00
CA ILE A 406 15.17 16.83 5.44
C ILE A 406 15.90 15.49 5.25
N SER A 407 17.21 15.56 5.00
CA SER A 407 18.05 14.37 4.95
C SER A 407 18.14 13.71 6.32
N ASN A 408 18.00 12.39 6.37
CA ASN A 408 18.19 11.60 7.58
C ASN A 408 19.64 11.61 8.08
#